data_AF-A0A6C0F8I6-F1
#
_entry.id   AF-A0A6C0F8I6-F1
#
_cell.length_a   1.000
_cell.length_b   1.000
_cell.length_c   1.000
_cell.angle_alpha   90.00
_cell.angle_beta   90.00
_cell.angle_gamma   90.00
#
_symmetry.space_group_name_H-M   'P 1'
#
loop_
_entity.id
_entity.type
_entity.pdbx_description
1 polymer ?
#
loop_
_entity_poly.entity_id
_entity_poly.type
_entity_poly.pdbx_seq_one_letter_code
_entity_poly.pdbx_strand_id
1 'polypeptide(L)'
;MSNILYVNDEENQGKVDIDGLFEKKQQRDLKQLSIFNKILNRIHKRITHNGRIKPKDRYVFFTVPEYLFGEPLYNQGDCIGYLVVKLQENGFHVRYIHPNTLFISWEKWIPSYIRNEIKKKTGKIINEKGDIIGDRNQEIEEEDNDDPNNGIFNQGKGTNNEKPSKEYKSIDQYKPSGIYNKELFDKLQKKL
;
A
#
# COMPACT_ATOMS: atom_id res chain seq x y z
N MET A 1 -18.71 -22.73 -37.73
CA MET A 1 -19.94 -22.97 -38.53
C MET A 1 -21.03 -22.08 -37.96
N SER A 2 -21.26 -20.94 -38.62
CA SER A 2 -22.30 -19.97 -38.27
C SER A 2 -23.66 -20.52 -38.69
N ASN A 3 -24.54 -20.76 -37.72
CA ASN A 3 -25.93 -21.12 -37.98
C ASN A 3 -26.66 -19.88 -38.52
N ILE A 4 -26.79 -19.84 -39.85
CA ILE A 4 -27.48 -18.81 -40.66
C ILE A 4 -29.01 -18.96 -40.61
N LEU A 5 -29.55 -19.97 -39.91
CA LEU A 5 -30.95 -20.38 -40.05
C LEU A 5 -31.92 -19.85 -38.96
N TYR A 6 -31.56 -18.82 -38.20
CA TYR A 6 -32.44 -18.24 -37.18
C TYR A 6 -32.61 -16.72 -37.29
N VAL A 7 -32.46 -16.15 -38.49
CA VAL A 7 -33.05 -14.83 -38.74
C VAL A 7 -34.48 -15.10 -39.20
N ASN A 8 -35.41 -15.14 -38.24
CA ASN A 8 -36.80 -14.87 -38.60
C ASN A 8 -36.79 -13.43 -39.11
N ASP A 9 -37.09 -13.24 -40.39
CA ASP A 9 -37.26 -11.93 -41.04
C ASP A 9 -38.52 -11.19 -40.52
N GLU A 10 -38.85 -11.33 -39.23
CA GLU A 10 -39.81 -10.43 -38.59
C GLU A 10 -39.09 -9.10 -38.38
N GLU A 11 -39.57 -8.06 -39.08
CA GLU A 11 -39.07 -6.68 -38.97
C GLU A 11 -39.19 -6.18 -37.53
N ASN A 12 -38.17 -6.41 -36.72
CA ASN A 12 -38.03 -5.76 -35.44
C ASN A 12 -37.64 -4.29 -35.70
N GLN A 13 -38.63 -3.44 -35.97
CA GLN A 13 -38.45 -1.99 -36.15
C GLN A 13 -38.14 -1.26 -34.83
N GLY A 14 -37.97 -1.98 -33.72
CA GLY A 14 -37.62 -1.42 -32.42
C GLY A 14 -36.16 -0.97 -32.33
N LYS A 15 -35.91 0.11 -31.57
CA LYS A 15 -34.55 0.56 -31.24
C LYS A 15 -33.84 -0.52 -30.41
N VAL A 16 -32.73 -1.05 -30.91
CA VAL A 16 -31.87 -1.97 -30.15
C VAL A 16 -31.18 -1.21 -29.02
N ASP A 17 -31.22 -1.77 -27.82
CA ASP A 17 -30.43 -1.28 -26.70
C ASP A 17 -28.95 -1.65 -26.92
N ILE A 18 -28.13 -0.63 -27.09
CA ILE A 18 -26.69 -0.80 -27.36
C ILE A 18 -25.97 -1.29 -26.10
N ASP A 19 -26.44 -0.91 -24.91
CA ASP A 19 -25.79 -1.28 -23.65
C ASP A 19 -26.02 -2.77 -23.32
N GLY A 20 -27.23 -3.29 -23.58
CA GLY A 20 -27.55 -4.72 -23.47
C GLY A 20 -26.66 -5.64 -24.34
N LEU A 21 -26.04 -5.11 -25.40
CA LEU A 21 -25.08 -5.89 -26.22
C LEU A 21 -23.77 -6.19 -25.46
N PHE A 22 -23.39 -5.34 -24.50
CA PHE A 22 -22.16 -5.49 -23.72
C PHE A 22 -22.35 -6.26 -22.41
N GLU A 23 -23.59 -6.39 -21.92
CA GLU A 23 -23.88 -7.02 -20.62
C GLU A 23 -23.34 -8.45 -20.53
N LYS A 24 -23.54 -9.26 -21.58
CA LYS A 24 -23.02 -10.64 -21.63
C LYS A 24 -21.49 -10.69 -21.58
N LYS A 25 -20.81 -9.70 -22.17
CA LYS A 25 -19.34 -9.62 -22.12
C LYS A 25 -18.88 -9.27 -20.71
N GLN A 26 -19.48 -8.24 -20.10
CA GLN A 26 -19.19 -7.83 -18.74
C GLN A 26 -19.39 -8.99 -17.75
N GLN A 27 -20.47 -9.76 -17.87
CA GLN A 27 -20.71 -10.94 -17.03
C GLN A 27 -19.63 -12.01 -17.19
N ARG A 28 -19.08 -12.22 -18.38
CA ARG A 28 -17.95 -13.15 -18.60
C ARG A 28 -16.68 -12.63 -17.95
N ASP A 29 -16.37 -11.36 -18.13
CA ASP A 29 -15.17 -10.72 -17.57
C ASP A 29 -15.19 -10.76 -16.03
N LEU A 30 -16.36 -10.49 -15.42
CA LEU A 30 -16.56 -10.61 -13.97
C LEU A 30 -16.37 -12.04 -13.46
N LYS A 31 -16.85 -13.05 -14.21
CA LYS A 31 -16.62 -14.47 -13.87
C LYS A 31 -15.14 -14.85 -14.01
N GLN A 32 -14.45 -14.35 -15.03
CA GLN A 32 -13.01 -14.59 -15.19
C GLN A 32 -12.23 -13.99 -14.00
N LEU A 33 -12.57 -12.77 -13.58
CA LEU A 33 -11.97 -12.13 -12.41
C LEU A 33 -12.25 -12.91 -11.12
N SER A 34 -13.45 -13.47 -10.95
CA SER A 34 -13.77 -14.28 -9.76
C SER A 34 -12.94 -15.56 -9.69
N ILE A 35 -12.69 -16.22 -10.82
CA ILE A 35 -11.80 -17.38 -10.93
C ILE A 35 -10.37 -17.00 -10.55
N PHE A 36 -9.87 -15.87 -11.06
CA PHE A 36 -8.52 -15.39 -10.76
C PHE A 36 -8.34 -15.12 -9.27
N ASN A 37 -9.32 -14.46 -8.64
CA ASN A 37 -9.35 -14.22 -7.19
C ASN A 37 -9.39 -15.52 -6.39
N LYS A 38 -10.11 -16.55 -6.87
CA LYS A 38 -10.17 -17.87 -6.23
C LYS A 38 -8.81 -18.56 -6.24
N ILE A 39 -8.06 -18.47 -7.34
CA ILE A 39 -6.70 -19.02 -7.45
C ILE A 39 -5.73 -18.22 -6.58
N LEU A 40 -5.82 -16.89 -6.57
CA LEU A 40 -5.03 -16.03 -5.70
C LEU A 40 -5.21 -16.40 -4.22
N ASN A 41 -6.44 -16.62 -3.78
CA ASN A 41 -6.74 -17.07 -2.42
C ASN A 41 -6.14 -18.44 -2.09
N ARG A 42 -6.05 -19.37 -3.06
CA ARG A 42 -5.36 -20.66 -2.86
C ARG A 42 -3.86 -20.47 -2.66
N ILE A 43 -3.24 -19.56 -3.41
CA ILE A 43 -1.83 -19.20 -3.25
C ILE A 43 -1.58 -18.64 -1.86
N HIS A 44 -2.37 -17.64 -1.42
CA HIS A 44 -2.24 -17.06 -0.09
C HIS A 44 -2.36 -18.12 1.02
N LYS A 45 -3.36 -19.01 0.93
CA LYS A 45 -3.50 -20.12 1.89
C LYS A 45 -2.29 -21.04 1.90
N ARG A 46 -1.75 -21.37 0.72
CA ARG A 46 -0.55 -22.22 0.60
C ARG A 46 0.68 -21.55 1.20
N ILE A 47 0.87 -20.25 0.98
CA ILE A 47 1.94 -19.43 1.58
C ILE A 47 1.83 -19.46 3.11
N THR A 48 0.66 -19.13 3.66
CA THR A 48 0.43 -19.12 5.11
C THR A 48 0.65 -20.51 5.73
N HIS A 49 0.16 -21.55 5.07
CA HIS A 49 0.34 -22.92 5.54
C HIS A 49 1.80 -23.36 5.52
N ASN A 50 2.53 -23.09 4.42
CA ASN A 50 3.94 -23.44 4.30
C ASN A 50 4.80 -22.67 5.30
N GLY A 51 4.56 -21.37 5.49
CA GLY A 51 5.27 -20.55 6.47
C GLY A 51 5.08 -21.02 7.92
N ARG A 52 3.98 -21.70 8.23
CA ARG A 52 3.75 -22.32 9.55
C ARG A 52 4.49 -23.65 9.71
N ILE A 53 4.51 -24.48 8.68
CA ILE A 53 5.09 -25.83 8.74
C ILE A 53 6.63 -25.76 8.65
N LYS A 54 7.16 -24.95 7.74
CA LYS A 54 8.59 -24.87 7.42
C LYS A 54 9.08 -23.44 7.57
N PRO A 55 9.34 -22.95 8.80
CA PRO A 55 9.75 -21.56 9.01
C PRO A 55 11.11 -21.21 8.37
N LYS A 56 11.94 -22.20 8.05
CA LYS A 56 13.21 -22.02 7.34
C LYS A 56 13.01 -21.75 5.85
N ASP A 57 11.97 -22.32 5.25
CA ASP A 57 11.69 -22.19 3.83
C ASP A 57 10.77 -20.98 3.60
N ARG A 58 11.33 -19.88 3.09
CA ARG A 58 10.57 -18.65 2.78
C ARG A 58 10.19 -18.53 1.30
N TYR A 59 9.82 -19.67 0.70
CA TYR A 59 9.44 -19.75 -0.71
C TYR A 59 8.43 -20.88 -0.94
N VAL A 60 7.64 -20.75 -2.01
CA VAL A 60 6.66 -21.74 -2.47
C VAL A 60 6.66 -21.80 -3.99
N PHE A 61 6.62 -23.02 -4.51
CA PHE A 61 6.26 -23.28 -5.91
C PHE A 61 4.76 -23.55 -6.00
N PHE A 62 4.08 -22.83 -6.88
CA PHE A 62 2.66 -23.00 -7.15
C PHE A 62 2.41 -23.26 -8.63
N THR A 63 1.88 -24.42 -8.95
CA THR A 63 1.43 -24.79 -10.30
C THR A 63 0.03 -24.24 -10.51
N VAL A 64 -0.13 -23.33 -11.47
CA VAL A 64 -1.43 -22.77 -11.83
C VAL A 64 -2.21 -23.82 -12.61
N PRO A 65 -3.41 -24.25 -12.16
CA PRO A 65 -4.22 -25.20 -12.91
C PRO A 65 -4.57 -24.66 -14.29
N GLU A 66 -4.83 -25.54 -15.24
CA GLU A 66 -5.39 -25.16 -16.55
C GLU A 66 -6.92 -25.13 -16.51
N TYR A 67 -7.50 -26.04 -15.71
CA TYR A 67 -8.94 -26.16 -15.51
C TYR A 67 -9.30 -26.18 -14.03
N LEU A 68 -10.49 -25.67 -13.70
CA LEU A 68 -11.05 -25.67 -12.37
C LEU A 68 -12.44 -26.30 -12.40
N PHE A 69 -12.63 -27.38 -11.64
CA PHE A 69 -13.91 -28.09 -11.60
C PHE A 69 -15.05 -27.17 -11.15
N GLY A 70 -16.13 -27.17 -11.93
CA GLY A 70 -17.33 -26.36 -11.67
C GLY A 70 -17.25 -24.91 -12.16
N GLU A 71 -16.15 -24.51 -12.79
CA GLU A 71 -15.98 -23.18 -13.38
C GLU A 71 -15.80 -23.28 -14.91
N PRO A 72 -16.16 -22.24 -15.68
CA PRO A 72 -15.88 -22.22 -17.11
C PRO A 72 -14.37 -22.22 -17.38
N LEU A 73 -14.00 -22.64 -18.59
CA LEU A 73 -12.61 -22.55 -19.06
C LEU A 73 -12.15 -21.09 -19.02
N TYR A 74 -11.01 -20.83 -18.39
CA TYR A 74 -10.39 -19.51 -18.30
C TYR A 74 -9.06 -19.49 -19.03
N ASN A 75 -8.60 -18.29 -19.41
CA ASN A 75 -7.28 -18.13 -20.00
C ASN A 75 -6.20 -18.21 -18.92
N GLN A 76 -5.38 -19.26 -18.96
CA GLN A 76 -4.30 -19.47 -18.01
C GLN A 76 -3.21 -18.40 -18.10
N GLY A 77 -2.90 -17.90 -19.31
CA GLY A 77 -1.90 -16.85 -19.51
C GLY A 77 -2.30 -15.55 -18.82
N ASP A 78 -3.53 -15.11 -19.03
CA ASP A 78 -4.09 -13.92 -18.37
C ASP A 78 -4.13 -14.09 -16.85
N CYS A 79 -4.47 -15.31 -16.38
CA CYS A 79 -4.46 -15.62 -14.95
C CYS A 79 -3.06 -15.48 -14.36
N ILE A 80 -2.03 -16.04 -15.00
CA ILE A 80 -0.63 -15.94 -14.56
C ILE A 80 -0.21 -14.46 -14.49
N GLY A 81 -0.50 -13.67 -15.52
CA GLY A 81 -0.21 -12.23 -15.54
C GLY A 81 -0.88 -11.49 -14.38
N TYR A 82 -2.18 -11.74 -14.17
CA TYR A 82 -2.93 -11.17 -13.06
C TYR A 82 -2.33 -11.54 -11.69
N LEU A 83 -1.98 -12.81 -11.49
CA LEU A 83 -1.41 -13.30 -10.23
C LEU A 83 -0.03 -12.68 -9.96
N VAL A 84 0.82 -12.56 -10.98
CA VAL A 84 2.14 -11.94 -10.84
C VAL A 84 2.01 -10.49 -10.37
N VAL A 85 1.15 -9.70 -11.02
CA VAL A 85 0.93 -8.29 -10.64
C VAL A 85 0.40 -8.21 -9.21
N LYS A 86 -0.63 -8.98 -8.85
CA LYS A 86 -1.22 -8.95 -7.49
C LYS A 86 -0.26 -9.40 -6.39
N LEU A 87 0.58 -10.39 -6.66
CA LEU A 87 1.56 -10.84 -5.68
C LEU A 87 2.73 -9.85 -5.54
N GLN A 88 3.14 -9.19 -6.63
CA GLN A 88 4.16 -8.14 -6.59
C GLN A 88 3.67 -6.88 -5.88
N GLU A 89 2.40 -6.47 -6.09
CA GLU A 89 1.74 -5.39 -5.32
C GLU A 89 1.78 -5.67 -3.81
N ASN A 90 1.63 -6.93 -3.41
CA ASN A 90 1.73 -7.37 -2.02
C ASN A 90 3.18 -7.44 -1.48
N GLY A 91 4.19 -7.14 -2.31
CA GLY A 91 5.60 -7.16 -1.92
C GLY A 91 6.31 -8.51 -2.03
N PHE A 92 5.65 -9.55 -2.57
CA PHE A 92 6.29 -10.83 -2.81
C PHE A 92 7.23 -10.78 -4.03
N HIS A 93 8.32 -11.53 -3.96
CA HIS A 93 9.15 -11.76 -5.13
C HIS A 93 8.57 -12.93 -5.94
N VAL A 94 8.16 -12.67 -7.17
CA VAL A 94 7.51 -13.67 -8.03
C VAL A 94 8.28 -13.84 -9.34
N ARG A 95 8.53 -15.09 -9.72
CA ARG A 95 9.15 -15.48 -10.99
C ARG A 95 8.33 -16.57 -11.68
N TYR A 96 8.09 -16.39 -12.97
CA TYR A 96 7.45 -17.41 -13.79
C TYR A 96 8.45 -18.48 -14.24
N ILE A 97 8.04 -19.74 -14.15
CA ILE A 97 8.78 -20.93 -14.58
C ILE A 97 7.86 -21.74 -15.50
N HIS A 98 8.34 -21.99 -16.72
CA HIS A 98 7.61 -22.76 -17.73
C HIS A 98 7.32 -24.19 -17.23
N PRO A 99 6.11 -24.76 -17.48
CA PRO A 99 5.02 -24.22 -18.31
C PRO A 99 3.98 -23.35 -17.58
N ASN A 100 3.71 -23.59 -16.31
CA ASN A 100 2.63 -22.92 -15.57
C ASN A 100 2.93 -22.76 -14.08
N THR A 101 4.22 -22.75 -13.71
CA THR A 101 4.65 -22.69 -12.32
C THR A 101 5.07 -21.27 -11.94
N LEU A 102 4.58 -20.81 -10.80
CA LEU A 102 5.03 -19.58 -10.16
C LEU A 102 5.95 -19.93 -8.99
N PHE A 103 7.14 -19.36 -9.01
CA PHE A 103 8.00 -19.29 -7.85
C PHE A 103 7.67 -18.01 -7.08
N ILE A 104 7.34 -18.15 -5.81
CA ILE A 104 6.94 -17.05 -4.93
C ILE A 104 7.83 -17.11 -3.69
N SER A 105 8.53 -16.02 -3.37
CA SER A 105 9.37 -15.95 -2.18
C SER A 105 9.18 -14.64 -1.40
N TRP A 106 9.37 -14.73 -0.10
CA TRP A 106 9.37 -13.60 0.85
C TRP A 106 10.64 -13.62 1.72
N GLU A 107 11.71 -14.20 1.19
CA GLU A 107 12.97 -14.34 1.94
C GLU A 107 13.64 -12.99 2.23
N LYS A 108 13.55 -12.04 1.30
CA LYS A 108 14.14 -10.70 1.44
C LYS A 108 13.28 -9.73 2.26
N TRP A 109 12.15 -10.20 2.79
CA TRP A 109 11.25 -9.35 3.55
C TRP A 109 11.80 -9.10 4.96
N ILE A 110 12.01 -7.84 5.33
CA ILE A 110 12.51 -7.47 6.66
C ILE A 110 11.32 -7.14 7.57
N PRO A 111 11.06 -7.91 8.64
CA PRO A 111 10.01 -7.61 9.60
C PRO A 111 10.19 -6.27 10.31
N SER A 112 9.08 -5.63 10.67
CA SER A 112 9.06 -4.33 11.37
C SER A 112 9.90 -4.33 12.66
N TYR A 113 9.89 -5.42 13.45
CA TYR A 113 10.68 -5.50 14.67
C TYR A 113 12.19 -5.41 14.41
N ILE A 114 12.68 -6.00 13.31
CA ILE A 114 14.09 -5.91 12.91
C ILE A 114 14.40 -4.50 12.41
N ARG A 115 13.51 -3.89 11.62
CA ARG A 115 13.70 -2.51 11.14
C ARG A 115 13.82 -1.51 12.29
N ASN A 116 13.00 -1.67 13.33
CA ASN A 116 13.05 -0.82 14.52
C ASN A 116 14.36 -0.96 15.29
N GLU A 117 14.86 -2.19 15.43
CA GLU A 117 16.16 -2.43 16.07
C GLU A 117 17.32 -1.88 15.25
N ILE A 118 17.29 -2.00 13.91
CA ILE A 118 18.33 -1.41 13.05
C ILE A 118 18.28 0.12 13.12
N LYS A 119 17.08 0.72 13.14
CA LYS A 119 16.90 2.16 13.30
C LYS A 119 17.48 2.67 14.62
N LYS A 120 17.25 1.96 15.73
CA LYS A 120 17.81 2.33 17.04
C LYS A 120 19.33 2.23 17.08
N LYS A 121 19.91 1.16 16.50
CA LYS A 121 21.35 0.89 16.58
C LYS A 121 22.18 1.72 15.60
N THR A 122 21.66 1.95 14.41
CA THR A 122 22.42 2.51 13.28
C THR A 122 21.92 3.91 12.89
N GLY A 123 20.76 4.35 13.38
CA GLY A 123 20.13 5.61 12.98
C GLY A 123 19.53 5.59 11.56
N LYS A 124 19.72 4.51 10.79
CA LYS A 124 19.26 4.39 9.40
C LYS A 124 17.82 3.91 9.31
N ILE A 125 17.03 4.53 8.45
CA ILE A 125 15.65 4.11 8.15
C ILE A 125 15.69 3.20 6.92
N ILE A 126 15.30 1.95 7.11
CA ILE A 126 15.35 0.90 6.08
C ILE A 126 13.92 0.55 5.64
N ASN A 127 13.76 0.29 4.34
CA ASN A 127 12.53 -0.19 3.71
C ASN A 127 12.25 -1.68 3.98
N GLU A 128 11.06 -2.16 3.59
CA GLU A 128 10.66 -3.57 3.66
C GLU A 128 11.58 -4.52 2.88
N LYS A 129 12.21 -4.02 1.82
CA LYS A 129 13.12 -4.75 0.93
C LYS A 129 14.59 -4.66 1.32
N GLY A 130 14.94 -3.84 2.32
CA GLY A 130 16.32 -3.65 2.77
C GLY A 130 17.02 -2.41 2.23
N ASP A 131 16.36 -1.59 1.41
CA ASP A 131 16.94 -0.35 0.90
C ASP A 131 16.93 0.76 1.97
N ILE A 132 17.98 1.58 2.03
CA ILE A 132 18.07 2.70 2.95
C ILE A 132 17.30 3.89 2.35
N ILE A 133 16.27 4.38 3.05
CA ILE A 133 15.42 5.49 2.60
C ILE A 133 16.00 6.83 3.03
N GLY A 134 16.63 6.86 4.21
CA GLY A 134 17.17 8.08 4.79
C GLY A 134 17.88 7.79 6.12
N ASP A 135 18.76 8.70 6.49
CA ASP A 135 19.51 8.65 7.74
C ASP A 135 18.94 9.68 8.71
N ARG A 136 18.59 9.25 9.93
CA ARG A 136 18.07 10.14 10.98
C ARG A 136 19.07 11.26 11.34
N ASN A 137 20.34 11.10 11.00
CA ASN A 137 21.39 12.10 11.25
C ASN A 137 21.35 13.26 10.25
N GLN A 138 20.79 13.10 9.05
CA GLN A 138 20.66 14.20 8.09
C GLN A 138 19.59 15.21 8.50
N GLU A 139 18.51 14.76 9.17
CA GLU A 139 17.48 15.67 9.71
C GLU A 139 17.99 16.52 10.88
N ILE A 140 19.09 16.14 11.54
CA ILE A 140 19.69 16.91 12.65
C ILE A 140 20.74 17.90 12.10
N GLU A 141 21.43 17.59 11.01
CA GLU A 141 22.43 18.48 10.38
C GLU A 141 21.79 19.63 9.56
N GLU A 142 20.51 19.52 9.19
CA GLU A 142 19.80 20.61 8.48
C GLU A 142 19.25 21.72 9.41
N GLU A 143 19.14 21.48 10.72
CA GLU A 143 18.74 22.53 11.70
C GLU A 143 19.92 23.37 12.23
N ASP A 144 21.17 22.94 12.04
CA ASP A 144 22.38 23.60 12.57
C ASP A 144 23.27 24.25 11.48
N ASN A 145 22.72 24.55 10.29
CA ASN A 145 23.39 25.45 9.34
C ASN A 145 22.90 26.89 9.52
N ASP A 146 23.20 27.46 10.69
CA ASP A 146 23.24 28.92 10.91
C ASP A 146 24.40 29.50 10.10
N ASP A 147 24.24 29.61 8.78
CA ASP A 147 25.10 30.47 7.95
C ASP A 147 24.51 31.90 7.96
N PRO A 148 25.06 32.84 8.74
CA PRO A 148 24.53 34.20 8.88
C PRO A 148 24.57 35.02 7.58
N ASN A 149 25.15 34.50 6.50
CA ASN A 149 25.26 35.20 5.23
C ASN A 149 24.06 35.04 4.28
N ASN A 150 23.11 34.15 4.58
CA ASN A 150 21.96 33.93 3.68
C ASN A 150 20.84 34.98 3.82
N GLY A 151 20.93 35.87 4.83
CA GLY A 151 19.94 36.92 5.10
C GLY A 151 20.14 38.26 4.38
N ILE A 152 21.26 38.44 3.67
CA ILE A 152 21.62 39.75 3.07
C ILE A 152 21.10 39.91 1.63
N PHE A 153 20.74 38.83 0.92
CA PHE A 153 20.44 38.90 -0.51
C PHE A 153 18.95 39.02 -0.88
N ASN A 154 18.04 39.09 0.10
CA ASN A 154 16.60 39.17 -0.15
C ASN A 154 15.99 40.50 0.31
N GLN A 155 16.58 41.61 -0.15
CA GLN A 155 15.92 42.92 -0.11
C GLN A 155 15.48 43.29 -1.53
N GLY A 156 14.42 42.65 -2.01
CA GLY A 156 13.86 42.96 -3.33
C GLY A 156 12.65 42.13 -3.72
N LYS A 157 11.46 42.74 -3.55
CA LYS A 157 10.15 42.39 -4.13
C LYS A 157 9.36 41.30 -3.41
N GLY A 158 8.18 41.72 -2.95
CA GLY A 158 7.28 40.97 -2.08
C GLY A 158 6.44 39.90 -2.77
N THR A 159 5.80 39.09 -1.95
CA THR A 159 4.34 38.86 -1.93
C THR A 159 4.01 37.96 -0.74
N ASN A 160 2.97 38.35 0.00
CA ASN A 160 2.55 37.80 1.28
C ASN A 160 2.20 36.31 1.22
N ASN A 161 2.78 35.52 2.13
CA ASN A 161 2.17 34.32 2.72
C ASN A 161 2.96 33.96 4.00
N GLU A 162 2.73 34.73 5.06
CA GLU A 162 3.26 34.41 6.39
C GLU A 162 2.42 33.31 7.03
N LYS A 163 3.03 32.13 7.20
CA LYS A 163 2.60 31.17 8.23
C LYS A 163 2.74 31.86 9.58
N PRO A 164 1.80 31.69 10.53
CA PRO A 164 1.89 32.39 11.82
C PRO A 164 3.17 31.95 12.53
N SER A 165 4.09 32.91 12.69
CA SER A 165 5.24 32.78 13.59
C SER A 165 4.72 32.45 14.97
N LYS A 166 5.22 31.39 15.59
CA LYS A 166 4.91 31.08 16.99
C LYS A 166 5.47 32.22 17.84
N GLU A 167 4.62 33.14 18.27
CA GLU A 167 4.99 34.11 19.30
C GLU A 167 5.31 33.35 20.59
N TYR A 168 6.59 33.29 20.92
CA TYR A 168 7.03 32.77 22.21
C TYR A 168 6.67 33.78 23.29
N LYS A 169 5.73 33.41 24.17
CA LYS A 169 5.42 34.21 25.36
C LYS A 169 6.55 34.05 26.36
N SER A 170 7.04 35.15 26.94
CA SER A 170 7.98 35.13 28.05
C SER A 170 7.46 34.23 29.17
N ILE A 171 8.36 33.51 29.85
CA ILE A 171 8.02 32.48 30.83
C ILE A 171 7.10 33.00 31.94
N ASP A 172 7.18 34.30 32.24
CA ASP A 172 6.35 35.02 33.21
C ASP A 172 4.85 35.03 32.85
N GLN A 173 4.51 34.88 31.57
CA GLN A 173 3.12 34.88 31.08
C GLN A 173 2.52 33.47 31.01
N TYR A 174 3.24 32.44 31.43
CA TYR A 174 2.77 31.06 31.41
C TYR A 174 1.69 30.83 32.49
N LYS A 175 0.46 30.53 32.05
CA LYS A 175 -0.62 30.04 32.90
C LYS A 175 -0.80 28.54 32.63
N PRO A 176 -0.53 27.65 33.60
CA PRO A 176 -0.74 26.22 33.40
C PRO A 176 -2.23 25.93 33.20
N SER A 177 -2.60 25.27 32.10
CA SER A 177 -3.96 24.80 31.87
C SER A 177 -4.14 23.45 32.56
N GLY A 178 -4.62 23.48 33.81
CA GLY A 178 -4.81 22.30 34.65
C GLY A 178 -5.58 22.63 35.93
N ILE A 179 -5.90 21.61 36.73
CA ILE A 179 -6.73 21.72 37.95
C ILE A 179 -6.06 22.58 39.05
N TYR A 180 -4.76 22.88 38.90
CA TYR A 180 -3.95 23.65 39.85
C TYR A 180 -3.72 25.08 39.35
N ASN A 181 -4.75 25.93 39.43
CA ASN A 181 -4.58 27.37 39.24
C ASN A 181 -3.97 27.99 40.51
N LYS A 182 -3.03 28.95 40.35
CA LYS A 182 -2.42 29.70 41.47
C LYS A 182 -3.47 30.31 42.42
N GLU A 183 -4.63 30.72 41.90
CA GLU A 183 -5.75 31.24 42.70
C GLU A 183 -6.29 30.24 43.74
N LEU A 184 -6.13 28.94 43.50
CA LEU A 184 -6.51 27.89 44.45
C LEU A 184 -5.56 27.87 45.66
N PHE A 185 -4.27 28.13 45.43
CA PHE A 185 -3.27 28.21 46.49
C PHE A 185 -3.43 29.47 47.33
N ASP A 186 -3.73 30.62 46.72
CA ASP A 186 -3.98 31.87 47.46
C ASP A 186 -5.20 31.76 48.40
N LYS A 187 -6.23 31.01 47.98
CA LYS A 187 -7.40 30.70 48.82
C LYS A 187 -7.09 29.75 49.96
N LEU A 188 -6.18 28.79 49.76
CA LEU A 188 -5.72 27.89 50.81
C LEU A 188 -4.85 28.65 51.83
N GLN A 189 -3.97 29.54 51.36
CA GLN A 189 -3.09 30.32 52.22
C GLN A 189 -3.84 31.35 53.07
N LYS A 190 -4.95 31.92 52.57
CA LYS A 190 -5.82 32.79 53.37
C LYS A 190 -6.67 32.06 54.42
N LYS A 191 -6.73 30.72 54.38
CA LYS A 191 -7.46 29.89 55.35
C LYS A 191 -6.56 29.31 56.44
N LEU A 192 -5.25 29.54 56.36
CA LEU A 192 -4.28 29.36 57.44
C LEU A 192 -4.09 30.71 58.17
#